data_AF-A0A958LY13-F1
#
_entry.id   AF-A0A958LY13-F1
#
_cell.length_a   1.000
_cell.length_b   1.000
_cell.length_c   1.000
_cell.angle_alpha   90.00
_cell.angle_beta   90.00
_cell.angle_gamma   90.00
#
_symmetry.space_group_name_H-M   'P 1'
#
loop_
_entity.id
_entity.type
_entity.pdbx_description
1 polymer ?
#
loop_
_entity_poly.entity_id
_entity_poly.type
_entity_poly.pdbx_seq_one_letter_code
_entity_poly.pdbx_strand_id
1 'polypeptide(L)'
;DVEFSIQLQKQNKFVSVFPELALLHKKGKTCHKDSYYTTYLYQRNRLVISWKYSNSIRKIFLLIILSKDITKRFFRDFQNKKMDSFYLFIQALGEGAKMIIRNKKTP
;
A
#
# COMPACT_ATOMS: atom_id res chain seq x y z
N ASP A 1 -10.27 -0.63 -0.88
CA ASP A 1 -10.98 0.65 -0.66
C ASP A 1 -10.45 1.76 -1.57
N VAL A 2 -9.17 2.13 -1.49
CA VAL A 2 -8.57 3.26 -2.24
C VAL A 2 -8.77 3.14 -3.74
N GLU A 3 -8.45 1.99 -4.33
CA GLU A 3 -8.60 1.79 -5.79
C GLU A 3 -10.05 1.93 -6.24
N PHE A 4 -10.99 1.36 -5.49
CA PHE A 4 -12.42 1.49 -5.76
C PHE A 4 -12.87 2.96 -5.71
N SER A 5 -12.47 3.71 -4.68
CA SER A 5 -12.79 5.13 -4.56
C SER A 5 -12.24 5.95 -5.73
N ILE A 6 -11.01 5.68 -6.18
CA ILE A 6 -10.43 6.35 -7.35
C ILE A 6 -11.23 6.02 -8.63
N GLN A 7 -11.66 4.77 -8.80
CA GLN A 7 -12.46 4.36 -9.96
C GLN A 7 -13.82 5.05 -9.99
N LEU A 8 -14.50 5.20 -8.85
CA LEU A 8 -15.76 5.93 -8.78
C LEU A 8 -15.58 7.42 -9.09
N GLN A 9 -14.53 8.05 -8.55
CA GLN A 9 -14.22 9.46 -8.85
C GLN A 9 -13.99 9.69 -10.34
N LYS A 10 -13.30 8.75 -11.02
CA LYS A 10 -13.12 8.81 -12.49
C LYS A 10 -14.43 8.72 -13.27
N GLN A 11 -15.48 8.16 -12.67
CA GLN A 11 -16.84 8.10 -13.24
C GLN A 11 -17.73 9.26 -12.76
N ASN A 12 -17.18 10.29 -12.12
CA ASN A 12 -17.93 11.37 -11.46
C ASN A 12 -18.96 10.85 -10.44
N LYS A 13 -18.69 9.70 -9.81
CA LYS A 13 -19.48 9.13 -8.72
C LYS A 13 -18.78 9.40 -7.39
N PHE A 14 -19.57 9.77 -6.39
CA PHE A 14 -19.08 10.03 -5.04
C PHE A 14 -19.61 8.99 -4.07
N VAL A 15 -18.78 8.62 -3.10
CA VAL A 15 -19.18 7.77 -1.97
C VAL A 15 -19.34 8.70 -0.77
N SER A 16 -20.50 8.60 -0.10
CA SER A 16 -20.76 9.26 1.16
C SER A 16 -20.99 8.22 2.25
N VAL A 17 -20.88 8.67 3.50
CA VAL A 17 -21.30 7.90 4.67
C VAL A 17 -22.74 8.28 4.97
N PHE A 18 -23.56 7.30 5.39
CA PHE A 18 -24.91 7.52 5.90
C PHE A 18 -24.84 7.69 7.42
N PRO A 19 -24.93 8.91 7.97
CA PRO A 19 -24.70 9.14 9.41
C PRO A 19 -25.76 8.49 10.31
N GLU A 20 -26.96 8.22 9.78
CA GLU A 20 -28.05 7.55 10.49
C GLU A 20 -27.85 6.03 10.60
N LEU A 21 -26.96 5.47 9.79
CA LEU A 21 -26.69 4.04 9.75
C LEU A 21 -25.32 3.72 10.38
N ALA A 22 -25.35 3.11 11.56
CA ALA A 22 -24.16 2.58 12.20
C ALA A 22 -24.19 1.04 12.18
N LEU A 23 -23.15 0.43 11.61
CA LEU A 23 -22.94 -1.01 11.67
C LEU A 23 -21.84 -1.34 12.69
N LEU A 24 -22.14 -2.24 13.62
CA LEU A 24 -21.16 -2.74 14.57
C LEU A 24 -20.14 -3.61 13.83
N HIS A 25 -18.91 -3.12 13.75
CA HIS A 25 -17.78 -3.88 13.23
C HIS A 25 -16.72 -4.04 14.31
N LYS A 26 -16.23 -5.27 14.51
CA LYS A 26 -15.14 -5.53 15.44
C LYS A 26 -13.90 -4.80 14.93
N LYS A 27 -13.50 -3.70 15.58
CA LYS A 27 -12.27 -2.96 15.24
C LYS A 27 -11.10 -3.95 15.20
N GLY A 28 -10.61 -4.21 14.00
CA GLY A 28 -9.75 -5.36 13.68
C GLY A 28 -8.38 -5.28 14.35
N LYS A 29 -8.27 -5.66 15.63
CA LYS A 29 -6.97 -5.89 16.29
C LYS A 29 -6.18 -7.00 15.58
N THR A 30 -6.85 -7.90 14.86
CA THR A 30 -6.25 -9.01 14.09
C THR A 30 -5.46 -8.52 12.88
N CYS A 31 -6.00 -7.58 12.09
CA CYS A 31 -5.31 -7.04 10.92
C CYS A 31 -4.12 -6.13 11.30
N HIS A 32 -4.12 -5.56 12.50
CA HIS A 32 -3.08 -4.63 12.97
C HIS A 32 -1.93 -5.31 13.73
N LYS A 33 -2.09 -6.56 14.17
CA LYS A 33 -1.05 -7.32 14.88
C LYS A 33 -0.24 -8.23 13.96
N ASP A 34 -0.79 -8.60 12.81
CA ASP A 34 -0.11 -9.42 11.83
C ASP A 34 0.82 -8.56 10.95
N SER A 35 2.13 -8.84 11.03
CA SER A 35 3.15 -8.18 10.21
C SER A 35 2.97 -8.49 8.72
N TYR A 36 2.42 -9.65 8.37
CA TYR A 36 2.12 -9.99 6.99
C TYR A 36 1.04 -9.05 6.44
N TYR A 37 -0.04 -8.80 7.19
CA TYR A 37 -1.08 -7.89 6.74
C TYR A 37 -0.61 -6.43 6.73
N THR A 38 -0.03 -5.97 7.84
CA THR A 38 0.33 -4.54 8.04
C THR A 38 1.57 -4.10 7.26
N THR A 39 2.53 -4.98 7.07
CA THR A 39 3.77 -4.67 6.37
C THR A 39 3.74 -5.21 4.94
N TYR A 40 3.40 -6.49 4.74
CA TYR A 40 3.51 -7.07 3.41
C TYR A 40 2.35 -6.66 2.49
N LEU A 41 1.10 -7.05 2.81
CA LEU A 41 -0.04 -6.82 1.93
C LEU A 41 -0.30 -5.33 1.69
N TYR A 42 -0.24 -4.53 2.76
CA TYR A 42 -0.46 -3.09 2.67
C TYR A 42 0.58 -2.40 1.79
N GLN A 43 1.88 -2.67 1.97
CA GLN A 43 2.93 -1.96 1.21
C GLN A 43 2.97 -2.41 -0.25
N ARG A 44 2.74 -3.71 -0.52
CA ARG A 44 2.59 -4.23 -1.88
C ARG A 44 1.45 -3.50 -2.62
N ASN A 45 0.26 -3.47 -2.02
CA ASN A 45 -0.92 -2.87 -2.64
C ASN A 45 -0.77 -1.33 -2.77
N ARG A 46 -0.18 -0.67 -1.77
CA ARG A 46 0.15 0.77 -1.81
C ARG A 46 1.04 1.08 -3.01
N LEU A 47 2.11 0.31 -3.24
CA LEU A 47 3.02 0.49 -4.38
C LEU A 47 2.27 0.34 -5.71
N VAL A 48 1.52 -0.75 -5.89
CA VAL A 48 0.79 -1.05 -7.13
C VAL A 48 -0.22 0.05 -7.45
N ILE A 49 -1.05 0.43 -6.48
CA ILE A 49 -2.10 1.46 -6.68
C ILE A 49 -1.46 2.82 -6.93
N SER A 50 -0.47 3.22 -6.11
CA SER A 50 0.20 4.51 -6.29
C SER A 50 0.86 4.61 -7.65
N TRP A 51 1.50 3.54 -8.11
CA TRP A 51 2.11 3.50 -9.45
C TRP A 51 1.06 3.56 -10.57
N LYS A 52 -0.02 2.77 -10.47
CA LYS A 52 -1.10 2.68 -11.46
C LYS A 52 -1.76 4.04 -11.72
N TYR A 53 -1.96 4.84 -10.67
CA TYR A 53 -2.68 6.11 -10.76
C TYR A 53 -1.76 7.35 -10.75
N SER A 54 -0.43 7.18 -10.74
CA SER A 54 0.53 8.29 -10.83
C SER A 54 0.96 8.59 -12.26
N ASN A 55 1.08 9.88 -12.57
CA ASN A 55 1.77 10.35 -13.78
C ASN A 55 3.29 10.17 -13.65
N SER A 56 4.04 10.40 -14.73
CA SER A 56 5.50 10.18 -14.78
C SER A 56 6.26 10.96 -13.73
N ILE A 57 5.92 12.24 -13.51
CA ILE A 57 6.56 13.08 -12.49
C ILE A 57 6.30 12.50 -11.09
N ARG A 58 5.04 12.18 -10.76
CA ARG A 58 4.65 11.60 -9.46
C ARG A 58 5.28 10.22 -9.23
N LYS A 59 5.57 9.45 -10.28
CA LYS A 59 6.31 8.19 -10.15
C LYS A 59 7.75 8.41 -9.68
N ILE A 60 8.42 9.46 -10.17
CA ILE A 60 9.77 9.81 -9.69
C ILE A 60 9.70 10.18 -8.20
N PHE A 61 8.75 11.02 -7.81
CA PHE A 61 8.52 11.36 -6.40
C PHE A 61 8.21 10.13 -5.55
N LEU A 62 7.40 9.19 -6.05
CA LEU A 62 7.11 7.93 -5.36
C LEU A 62 8.38 7.12 -5.10
N LEU A 63 9.28 7.02 -6.09
CA LEU A 63 10.56 6.32 -5.91
C LEU A 63 11.42 6.98 -4.82
N ILE A 64 11.50 8.31 -4.79
CA ILE A 64 12.24 9.04 -3.74
C ILE A 64 11.65 8.76 -2.35
N ILE A 65 10.32 8.80 -2.23
CA ILE A 65 9.62 8.49 -0.98
C ILE A 65 9.88 7.05 -0.54
N LEU A 66 9.83 6.09 -1.47
CA LEU A 66 10.10 4.68 -1.18
C LEU A 66 11.55 4.46 -0.73
N SER A 67 12.53 5.11 -1.37
CA SER A 67 13.92 5.07 -0.93
C SER A 67 14.08 5.58 0.50
N LYS A 68 13.44 6.71 0.83
CA LYS A 68 13.44 7.24 2.20
C LYS A 68 12.76 6.29 3.20
N ASP A 69 11.64 5.69 2.81
CA ASP A 69 10.91 4.70 3.63
C ASP A 69 11.76 3.45 3.88
N ILE A 70 12.48 2.95 2.87
CA ILE A 70 13.41 1.81 2.98
C ILE A 70 14.50 2.13 3.99
N THR A 71 15.22 3.24 3.81
CA THR A 71 16.31 3.63 4.71
C THR A 71 15.81 3.79 6.14
N LYS A 72 14.70 4.50 6.35
CA LYS A 72 14.11 4.71 7.68
C LYS A 72 13.70 3.39 8.34
N ARG A 73 13.06 2.49 7.58
CA ARG A 73 12.63 1.17 8.09
C ARG A 73 13.81 0.27 8.39
N PHE A 74 14.84 0.27 7.55
CA PHE A 74 16.05 -0.50 7.79
C PHE A 74 16.67 -0.12 9.13
N PHE A 75 16.97 1.16 9.36
CA PHE A 75 17.56 1.61 10.62
C PHE A 75 16.68 1.30 11.83
N ARG A 76 15.37 1.54 11.72
CA ARG A 76 14.41 1.24 12.80
C ARG A 76 14.36 -0.25 13.11
N ASP A 77 14.20 -1.10 12.11
CA ASP A 77 13.99 -2.53 12.29
C ASP A 77 15.31 -3.24 12.70
N PHE A 78 16.45 -2.73 12.23
CA PHE A 78 17.78 -3.12 12.69
C PHE A 78 18.00 -2.81 14.18
N GLN A 79 17.75 -1.55 14.60
CA GLN A 79 17.86 -1.15 16.01
C GLN A 79 16.94 -1.95 16.93
N ASN A 80 15.73 -2.27 16.46
CA ASN A 80 14.75 -3.04 17.22
C ASN A 80 14.92 -4.57 17.11
N LYS A 81 15.96 -5.07 16.44
CA LYS A 81 16.18 -6.51 16.17
C LYS A 81 14.97 -7.21 15.52
N LYS A 82 14.21 -6.50 14.67
CA LYS A 82 13.00 -6.98 13.98
C LYS A 82 13.22 -7.12 12.47
N MET A 83 14.32 -7.75 12.07
CA MET A 83 14.70 -7.85 10.66
C MET A 83 13.66 -8.58 9.79
N ASP A 84 12.89 -9.51 10.35
CA ASP A 84 11.80 -10.20 9.63
C ASP A 84 10.76 -9.24 9.07
N SER A 85 10.41 -8.19 9.84
CA SER A 85 9.51 -7.13 9.38
C SER A 85 10.10 -6.37 8.18
N PHE A 86 11.41 -6.12 8.21
CA PHE A 86 12.09 -5.46 7.11
C PHE A 86 12.14 -6.36 5.87
N TYR A 87 12.43 -7.65 6.02
CA TYR A 87 12.41 -8.59 4.89
C TYR A 87 11.02 -8.70 4.26
N LEU A 88 9.96 -8.79 5.08
CA LEU A 88 8.57 -8.75 4.60
C LEU A 88 8.28 -7.46 3.81
N PHE A 89 8.80 -6.33 4.26
CA PHE A 89 8.66 -5.06 3.54
C PHE A 89 9.35 -5.10 2.17
N ILE A 90 10.60 -5.57 2.10
CA ILE A 90 11.33 -5.68 0.82
C ILE A 90 10.64 -6.67 -0.12
N GLN A 91 10.18 -7.81 0.39
CA GLN A 91 9.43 -8.80 -0.39
C GLN A 91 8.14 -8.19 -0.97
N ALA A 92 7.45 -7.35 -0.20
CA ALA A 92 6.25 -6.66 -0.65
C ALA A 92 6.52 -5.68 -1.80
N LEU A 93 7.63 -4.94 -1.74
CA LEU A 93 8.07 -4.06 -2.83
C LEU A 93 8.42 -4.86 -4.09
N GLY A 94 9.14 -5.97 -3.93
CA GLY A 94 9.49 -6.87 -5.04
C GLY A 94 8.27 -7.44 -5.75
N GLU A 95 7.30 -7.98 -5.01
CA GLU A 95 6.06 -8.51 -5.58
C GLU A 95 5.20 -7.41 -6.20
N GLY A 96 5.12 -6.23 -5.58
CA GLY A 96 4.42 -5.09 -6.17
C GLY A 96 5.04 -4.64 -7.49
N ALA A 97 6.37 -4.63 -7.60
CA ALA A 97 7.07 -4.33 -8.85
C ALA A 97 6.78 -5.38 -9.93
N LYS A 98 6.78 -6.67 -9.58
CA LYS A 98 6.38 -7.76 -10.51
C LYS A 98 4.96 -7.55 -11.04
N MET A 99 4.01 -7.22 -10.17
CA MET A 99 2.62 -6.93 -10.56
C MET A 99 2.54 -5.73 -11.50
N ILE A 100 3.28 -4.65 -11.22
CA ILE A 100 3.34 -3.47 -12.10
C ILE A 100 3.83 -3.86 -13.50
N ILE A 101 4.89 -4.66 -13.59
CA ILE A 101 5.46 -5.10 -14.86
C ILE A 101 4.48 -6.01 -15.62
N ARG A 102 3.85 -6.95 -14.91
CA ARG A 102 2.86 -7.87 -15.50
C ARG A 102 1.63 -7.13 -16.04
N ASN A 103 1.11 -6.17 -15.29
CA ASN A 103 -0.06 -5.39 -15.69
C ASN A 103 0.23 -4.45 -16.86
N LYS A 104 1.50 -4.08 -17.13
CA LYS A 104 1.85 -3.38 -18.38
C LYS A 104 1.78 -4.27 -19.62
N LYS A 105 1.88 -5.59 -19.46
CA LYS A 105 1.86 -6.56 -20.57
C LYS A 105 0.45 -7.02 -20.93
N THR A 106 -0.56 -6.64 -20.15
CA THR A 106 -1.97 -6.97 -20.38
C THR A 106 -2.71 -5.66 -20.68
N PRO A 107 -3.13 -5.43 -21.94
CA PRO A 107 -3.81 -4.19 -22.34
C PRO A 107 -5.18 -4.04 -21.67
#